data_AF-A0A7S2LGP9-F1
#
_entry.id   AF-A0A7S2LGP9-F1
#
_cell.length_a   1.000
_cell.length_b   1.000
_cell.length_c   1.000
_cell.angle_alpha   90.00
_cell.angle_beta   90.00
_cell.angle_gamma   90.00
#
_symmetry.space_group_name_H-M   'P 1'
#
loop_
_entity.id
_entity.type
_entity.pdbx_description
1 polymer ?
#
loop_
_entity_poly.entity_id
_entity_poly.type
_entity_poly.pdbx_seq_one_letter_code
_entity_poly.pdbx_strand_id
1 'polypeptide(L)'
;NSVLPSDKYFLRYLPSHMIKAGMIDDVEAMYEDYIFFETQVNVLGGPVESIEQFLLDVRLMIKLKIVERDRMPQSFRIMTVNLLTMASDIGRWDELKQVVRAFFVLGEALQVLSHWNEAVDVFMHASSICTAAGRGEDDPDMAKVNRLLLNNVIVPLSFVPSNSPDRLRLKYRNELLNSNFSGCNGIPLELESHEGKAICQSAEQHGGSTGCYFYNACIGTIEGALLAKYDGERIEIVERDGCVEGTIIHFPQIVQNMQNRQLANETPVEGMPLIIYNYTLKPNKTARSKYNLGDISSFTIDKEDGSISPKSAPHLVVGTGKLPLNFVSRDSPCRLIFENLHRKNRLYGNDSCGLFPLGRVISHPGKSIICSHTMKVDEIFTSFMGLGSEDEVGEGISLCLRNGQLSLPNGLGLFYLSCGSVRPGEQLLACMPYDPKKRNCVGMFLELMGLFEMQVNDDGSLSPVNAPHFALGTTCLGNANTLVSPELMKEAAAESFPQKQSLRYRLSLAVFSVLVALLPLLIRFKVIVPSKPKAY
;
A
#
# COMPACT_ATOMS: atom_id res chain seq x y z
N ASN A 1 -37.16 -9.27 28.05
CA ASN A 1 -36.84 -7.83 28.03
C ASN A 1 -37.15 -7.27 26.65
N SER A 2 -38.31 -6.67 26.46
CA SER A 2 -38.64 -5.99 25.21
C SER A 2 -37.89 -4.66 25.17
N VAL A 3 -36.87 -4.56 24.30
CA VAL A 3 -36.21 -3.30 23.99
C VAL A 3 -37.29 -2.31 23.51
N LEU A 4 -37.39 -1.14 24.13
CA LEU A 4 -38.40 -0.16 23.72
C LEU A 4 -38.02 0.38 22.31
N PRO A 5 -39.00 0.70 21.45
CA PRO A 5 -38.72 1.30 20.15
C PRO A 5 -37.86 2.58 20.22
N SER A 6 -37.92 3.30 21.34
CA SER A 6 -37.08 4.46 21.65
C SER A 6 -35.60 4.13 21.74
N ASP A 7 -35.25 2.96 22.30
CA ASP A 7 -33.87 2.58 22.56
C ASP A 7 -33.17 2.17 21.25
N LYS A 8 -33.92 1.51 20.36
CA LYS A 8 -33.48 1.23 18.97
C LYS A 8 -33.21 2.51 18.20
N TYR A 9 -34.09 3.50 18.32
CA TYR A 9 -33.89 4.79 17.66
C TYR A 9 -32.65 5.49 18.23
N PHE A 10 -32.52 5.54 19.55
CA PHE A 10 -31.41 6.23 20.21
C PHE A 10 -30.06 5.64 19.82
N LEU A 11 -29.84 4.32 19.99
CA LEU A 11 -28.56 3.69 19.66
C LEU A 11 -28.23 3.70 18.17
N ARG A 12 -29.26 3.74 17.31
CA ARG A 12 -29.05 3.83 15.87
C ARG A 12 -28.61 5.22 15.42
N TYR A 13 -29.21 6.27 15.96
CA TYR A 13 -29.03 7.63 15.44
C TYR A 13 -28.16 8.53 16.31
N LEU A 14 -27.87 8.14 17.57
CA LEU A 14 -27.05 8.93 18.48
C LEU A 14 -25.67 9.27 17.88
N PRO A 15 -24.88 8.30 17.35
CA PRO A 15 -23.58 8.64 16.78
C PRO A 15 -23.70 9.63 15.61
N SER A 16 -24.65 9.39 14.69
CA SER A 16 -24.99 10.31 13.60
C SER A 16 -25.35 11.74 14.08
N HIS A 17 -26.09 11.87 15.19
CA HIS A 17 -26.45 13.16 15.77
C HIS A 17 -25.24 13.85 16.42
N MET A 18 -24.40 13.09 17.13
CA MET A 18 -23.18 13.59 17.74
C MET A 18 -22.16 14.06 16.70
N ILE A 19 -22.01 13.31 15.59
CA ILE A 19 -21.20 13.73 14.43
C ILE A 19 -21.68 15.07 13.88
N LYS A 20 -23.00 15.24 13.69
CA LYS A 20 -23.58 16.52 13.23
C LYS A 20 -23.40 17.65 14.23
N ALA A 21 -23.29 17.34 15.52
CA ALA A 21 -22.99 18.29 16.58
C ALA A 21 -21.48 18.58 16.73
N GLY A 22 -20.61 17.90 15.98
CA GLY A 22 -19.15 18.07 16.05
C GLY A 22 -18.47 17.32 17.19
N MET A 23 -19.17 16.38 17.84
CA MET A 23 -18.67 15.58 18.98
C MET A 23 -17.95 14.32 18.49
N ILE A 24 -16.88 14.49 17.72
CA ILE A 24 -16.23 13.37 17.02
C ILE A 24 -15.43 12.49 17.97
N ASP A 25 -14.64 13.10 18.85
CA ASP A 25 -13.83 12.36 19.82
C ASP A 25 -14.73 11.50 20.73
N ASP A 26 -15.92 11.99 21.08
CA ASP A 26 -16.91 11.23 21.85
C ASP A 26 -17.52 10.07 21.05
N VAL A 27 -17.71 10.25 19.75
CA VAL A 27 -18.20 9.19 18.84
C VAL A 27 -17.14 8.13 18.63
N GLU A 28 -15.88 8.52 18.44
CA GLU A 28 -14.75 7.60 18.38
C GLU A 28 -14.65 6.80 19.67
N ALA A 29 -14.58 7.47 20.83
CA ALA A 29 -14.52 6.83 22.15
C ALA A 29 -15.69 5.86 22.39
N MET A 30 -16.89 6.20 21.92
CA MET A 30 -18.07 5.34 21.99
C MET A 30 -17.91 4.08 21.12
N TYR A 31 -17.28 4.18 19.94
CA TYR A 31 -16.94 3.00 19.12
C TYR A 31 -15.75 2.20 19.67
N GLU A 32 -14.89 2.82 20.48
CA GLU A 32 -13.82 2.14 21.23
C GLU A 32 -14.35 1.30 22.41
N ASP A 33 -15.56 1.62 22.91
CA ASP A 33 -16.19 0.90 24.00
C ASP A 33 -16.90 -0.39 23.53
N TYR A 34 -16.35 -1.55 23.93
CA TYR A 34 -16.95 -2.86 23.65
C TYR A 34 -18.37 -2.99 24.20
N ILE A 35 -18.69 -2.38 25.35
CA ILE A 35 -20.04 -2.45 25.95
C ILE A 35 -21.04 -1.74 25.05
N PHE A 36 -20.64 -0.60 24.47
CA PHE A 36 -21.47 0.11 23.51
C PHE A 36 -21.70 -0.74 22.26
N PHE A 37 -20.63 -1.33 21.69
CA PHE A 37 -20.74 -2.20 20.52
C PHE A 37 -21.67 -3.40 20.77
N GLU A 38 -21.49 -4.12 21.88
CA GLU A 38 -22.33 -5.25 22.27
C GLU A 38 -23.80 -4.83 22.43
N THR A 39 -24.04 -3.69 23.09
CA THR A 39 -25.39 -3.12 23.22
C THR A 39 -26.00 -2.82 21.86
N GLN A 40 -25.21 -2.25 20.95
CA GLN A 40 -25.66 -1.94 19.59
C GLN A 40 -26.03 -3.22 18.82
N VAL A 41 -25.21 -4.27 18.88
CA VAL A 41 -25.49 -5.58 18.27
C VAL A 41 -26.81 -6.17 18.77
N ASN A 42 -26.99 -6.18 20.10
CA ASN A 42 -28.21 -6.70 20.73
C ASN A 42 -29.48 -5.91 20.33
N VAL A 43 -29.35 -4.60 20.11
CA VAL A 43 -30.48 -3.71 19.83
C VAL A 43 -30.81 -3.64 18.34
N LEU A 44 -29.81 -3.61 17.47
CA LEU A 44 -29.98 -3.47 16.02
C LEU A 44 -30.30 -4.79 15.30
N GLY A 45 -30.09 -5.93 15.97
CA GLY A 45 -30.50 -7.24 15.47
C GLY A 45 -29.38 -8.14 14.96
N GLY A 46 -28.12 -7.74 15.19
CA GLY A 46 -26.96 -8.54 14.81
C GLY A 46 -25.69 -7.71 14.59
N PRO A 47 -24.53 -8.38 14.45
CA PRO A 47 -23.25 -7.71 14.18
C PRO A 47 -23.22 -7.07 12.79
N VAL A 48 -23.92 -7.61 11.79
CA VAL A 48 -23.97 -7.04 10.43
C VAL A 48 -24.61 -5.66 10.46
N GLU A 49 -25.79 -5.53 11.07
CA GLU A 49 -26.55 -4.29 11.18
C GLU A 49 -25.78 -3.22 11.98
N SER A 50 -25.03 -3.63 13.01
CA SER A 50 -24.14 -2.73 13.75
C SER A 50 -22.97 -2.22 12.91
N ILE A 51 -22.31 -3.10 12.14
CA ILE A 51 -21.25 -2.67 11.22
C ILE A 51 -21.82 -1.74 10.14
N GLU A 52 -22.97 -2.06 9.55
CA GLU A 52 -23.61 -1.18 8.59
C GLU A 52 -23.91 0.21 9.16
N GLN A 53 -24.36 0.28 10.42
CA GLN A 53 -24.60 1.55 11.11
C GLN A 53 -23.30 2.31 11.34
N PHE A 54 -22.25 1.65 11.84
CA PHE A 54 -20.90 2.24 11.95
C PHE A 54 -20.42 2.81 10.61
N LEU A 55 -20.62 2.08 9.50
CA LEU A 55 -20.22 2.54 8.17
C LEU A 55 -21.02 3.73 7.66
N LEU A 56 -22.30 3.85 8.03
CA LEU A 56 -23.10 5.04 7.74
C LEU A 56 -22.54 6.27 8.46
N ASP A 57 -22.12 6.11 9.71
CA ASP A 57 -21.53 7.17 10.52
C ASP A 57 -20.14 7.58 10.00
N VAL A 58 -19.31 6.59 9.60
CA VAL A 58 -18.04 6.81 8.87
C VAL A 58 -18.25 7.65 7.61
N ARG A 59 -19.23 7.28 6.78
CA ARG A 59 -19.55 8.03 5.55
C ARG A 59 -20.00 9.45 5.86
N LEU A 60 -20.76 9.64 6.95
CA LEU A 60 -21.19 10.97 7.39
C LEU A 60 -20.00 11.83 7.82
N MET A 61 -19.05 11.27 8.59
CA MET A 61 -17.83 11.99 9.01
C MET A 61 -16.97 12.43 7.81
N ILE A 62 -16.78 11.55 6.82
CA ILE A 62 -16.08 11.86 5.57
C ILE A 62 -16.81 12.97 4.81
N LYS A 63 -18.14 12.84 4.63
CA LYS A 63 -18.96 13.82 3.91
C LYS A 63 -18.90 15.21 4.54
N LEU A 64 -18.87 15.29 5.86
CA LEU A 64 -18.77 16.56 6.59
C LEU A 64 -17.33 17.09 6.64
N LYS A 65 -16.35 16.39 6.03
CA LYS A 65 -14.92 16.73 6.02
C LYS A 65 -14.34 16.92 7.42
N ILE A 66 -14.90 16.22 8.39
CA ILE A 66 -14.50 16.34 9.80
C ILE A 66 -13.29 15.46 10.10
N VAL A 67 -13.22 14.30 9.43
CA VAL A 67 -12.14 13.33 9.57
C VAL A 67 -11.47 13.18 8.21
N GLU A 68 -10.15 13.36 8.17
CA GLU A 68 -9.35 12.98 7.00
C GLU A 68 -9.46 11.47 6.80
N ARG A 69 -9.56 10.99 5.55
CA ARG A 69 -9.69 9.54 5.26
C ARG A 69 -8.66 8.70 6.03
N ASP A 70 -7.47 9.26 6.27
CA ASP A 70 -6.34 8.59 6.93
C ASP A 70 -6.44 8.44 8.45
N ARG A 71 -7.38 9.12 9.14
CA ARG A 71 -7.60 8.95 10.59
C ARG A 71 -8.51 7.77 10.93
N MET A 72 -9.23 7.26 9.95
CA MET A 72 -10.19 6.17 10.11
C MET A 72 -9.61 4.79 10.46
N PRO A 73 -8.35 4.40 10.10
CA PRO A 73 -7.85 3.05 10.33
C PRO A 73 -7.92 2.56 11.78
N GLN A 74 -7.81 3.46 12.77
CA GLN A 74 -7.91 3.08 14.18
C GLN A 74 -9.31 2.57 14.55
N SER A 75 -10.35 3.28 14.14
CA SER A 75 -11.74 2.88 14.42
C SER A 75 -12.07 1.53 13.76
N PHE A 76 -11.60 1.29 12.53
CA PHE A 76 -11.77 0.00 11.86
C PHE A 76 -11.04 -1.13 12.60
N ARG A 77 -9.80 -0.91 13.07
CA ARG A 77 -9.05 -1.90 13.86
C ARG A 77 -9.75 -2.26 15.16
N ILE A 78 -10.26 -1.26 15.87
CA ILE A 78 -11.04 -1.47 17.09
C ILE A 78 -12.28 -2.31 16.80
N MET A 79 -12.96 -2.02 15.69
CA MET A 79 -14.15 -2.77 15.32
C MET A 79 -13.84 -4.22 14.92
N THR A 80 -12.70 -4.46 14.26
CA THR A 80 -12.14 -5.80 14.05
C THR A 80 -11.91 -6.52 15.38
N VAL A 81 -11.32 -5.85 16.38
CA VAL A 81 -11.09 -6.43 17.72
C VAL A 81 -12.40 -6.77 18.41
N ASN A 82 -13.38 -5.86 18.39
CA ASN A 82 -14.69 -6.11 18.99
C ASN A 82 -15.40 -7.32 18.35
N LEU A 83 -15.32 -7.47 17.02
CA LEU A 83 -15.85 -8.64 16.32
C LEU A 83 -15.10 -9.93 16.71
N LEU A 84 -13.78 -9.88 16.88
CA LEU A 84 -12.99 -11.03 17.33
C LEU A 84 -13.34 -11.45 18.75
N THR A 85 -13.50 -10.50 19.67
CA THR A 85 -13.95 -10.75 21.05
C THR A 85 -15.32 -11.40 21.05
N MET A 86 -16.25 -10.88 20.26
CA MET A 86 -17.58 -11.49 20.11
C MET A 86 -17.50 -12.91 19.53
N ALA A 87 -16.65 -13.15 18.52
CA ALA A 87 -16.47 -14.49 17.96
C ALA A 87 -15.95 -15.49 19.00
N SER A 88 -15.07 -15.07 19.93
CA SER A 88 -14.55 -15.97 20.97
C SER A 88 -15.60 -16.41 22.00
N ASP A 89 -16.65 -15.61 22.18
CA ASP A 89 -17.72 -15.90 23.14
C ASP A 89 -18.83 -16.80 22.53
N ILE A 90 -18.86 -16.94 21.19
CA ILE A 90 -19.90 -17.69 20.48
C ILE A 90 -19.47 -19.14 20.23
N GLY A 91 -20.20 -20.08 20.80
CA GLY A 91 -20.00 -21.52 20.58
C GLY A 91 -20.76 -22.13 19.39
N ARG A 92 -21.69 -21.39 18.78
CA ARG A 92 -22.58 -21.90 17.72
C ARG A 92 -22.27 -21.29 16.35
N TRP A 93 -22.21 -22.15 15.32
CA TRP A 93 -21.91 -21.70 13.97
C TRP A 93 -22.91 -20.70 13.40
N ASP A 94 -24.22 -20.89 13.63
CA ASP A 94 -25.24 -20.00 13.05
C ASP A 94 -25.06 -18.54 13.50
N GLU A 95 -24.57 -18.34 14.72
CA GLU A 95 -24.27 -17.02 15.31
C GLU A 95 -22.89 -16.53 14.84
N LEU A 96 -21.86 -17.40 14.80
CA LEU A 96 -20.54 -17.08 14.24
C LEU A 96 -20.63 -16.63 12.77
N LYS A 97 -21.56 -17.21 12.01
CA LYS A 97 -21.82 -16.86 10.61
C LYS A 97 -22.18 -15.39 10.45
N GLN A 98 -22.90 -14.81 11.41
CA GLN A 98 -23.22 -13.38 11.37
C GLN A 98 -21.97 -12.53 11.60
N VAL A 99 -21.08 -12.96 12.51
CA VAL A 99 -19.79 -12.29 12.74
C VAL A 99 -18.89 -12.36 11.50
N VAL A 100 -18.79 -13.54 10.86
CA VAL A 100 -18.07 -13.73 9.59
C VAL A 100 -18.60 -12.79 8.51
N ARG A 101 -19.92 -12.65 8.39
CA ARG A 101 -20.55 -11.71 7.43
C ARG A 101 -20.28 -10.25 7.78
N ALA A 102 -20.21 -9.92 9.06
CA ALA A 102 -19.84 -8.57 9.50
C ALA A 102 -18.39 -8.24 9.09
N PHE A 103 -17.46 -9.19 9.17
CA PHE A 103 -16.12 -9.03 8.59
C PHE A 103 -16.15 -8.79 7.07
N PHE A 104 -17.07 -9.40 6.32
CA PHE A 104 -17.19 -9.13 4.87
C PHE A 104 -17.54 -7.67 4.61
N VAL A 105 -18.56 -7.17 5.30
CA VAL A 105 -19.02 -5.78 5.17
C VAL A 105 -17.93 -4.80 5.58
N LEU A 106 -17.21 -5.09 6.67
CA LEU A 106 -16.11 -4.25 7.15
C LEU A 106 -14.94 -4.21 6.14
N GLY A 107 -14.56 -5.36 5.58
CA GLY A 107 -13.44 -5.46 4.64
C GLY A 107 -13.75 -4.83 3.29
N GLU A 108 -14.96 -5.03 2.75
CA GLU A 108 -15.43 -4.36 1.53
C GLU A 108 -15.46 -2.83 1.74
N ALA A 109 -15.86 -2.35 2.91
CA ALA A 109 -15.81 -0.93 3.22
C ALA A 109 -14.39 -0.37 3.31
N LEU A 110 -13.46 -1.13 3.89
CA LEU A 110 -12.03 -0.78 3.90
C LEU A 110 -11.47 -0.67 2.47
N GLN A 111 -11.84 -1.59 1.57
CA GLN A 111 -11.46 -1.50 0.14
C GLN A 111 -12.01 -0.23 -0.53
N VAL A 112 -13.28 0.13 -0.27
CA VAL A 112 -13.89 1.37 -0.79
C VAL A 112 -13.16 2.61 -0.28
N LEU A 113 -12.62 2.54 0.94
CA LEU A 113 -11.80 3.59 1.54
C LEU A 113 -10.31 3.46 1.19
N SER A 114 -9.96 2.55 0.27
CA SER A 114 -8.60 2.29 -0.19
C SER A 114 -7.66 1.69 0.86
N HIS A 115 -8.15 1.23 2.01
CA HIS A 115 -7.40 0.54 3.07
C HIS A 115 -7.31 -0.98 2.81
N TRP A 116 -6.70 -1.33 1.69
CA TRP A 116 -6.66 -2.69 1.16
C TRP A 116 -5.93 -3.69 2.09
N ASN A 117 -4.82 -3.27 2.73
CA ASN A 117 -4.06 -4.13 3.64
C ASN A 117 -4.89 -4.48 4.88
N GLU A 118 -5.52 -3.49 5.52
CA GLU A 118 -6.45 -3.72 6.62
C GLU A 118 -7.63 -4.60 6.19
N ALA A 119 -8.12 -4.47 4.94
CA ALA A 119 -9.15 -5.36 4.42
C ALA A 119 -8.66 -6.81 4.32
N VAL A 120 -7.38 -7.06 3.96
CA VAL A 120 -6.81 -8.42 3.93
C VAL A 120 -6.86 -9.00 5.33
N ASP A 121 -6.41 -8.26 6.33
CA ASP A 121 -6.40 -8.71 7.73
C ASP A 121 -7.80 -9.09 8.21
N VAL A 122 -8.79 -8.23 7.93
CA VAL A 122 -10.21 -8.47 8.24
C VAL A 122 -10.72 -9.76 7.57
N PHE A 123 -10.41 -9.99 6.30
CA PHE A 123 -10.81 -11.23 5.61
C PHE A 123 -10.05 -12.46 6.10
N MET A 124 -8.78 -12.31 6.50
CA MET A 124 -8.00 -13.39 7.12
C MET A 124 -8.58 -13.79 8.47
N HIS A 125 -9.07 -12.83 9.28
CA HIS A 125 -9.80 -13.13 10.50
C HIS A 125 -11.09 -13.90 10.23
N ALA A 126 -11.87 -13.52 9.22
CA ALA A 126 -13.05 -14.26 8.79
C ALA A 126 -12.68 -15.70 8.37
N SER A 127 -11.62 -15.87 7.58
CA SER A 127 -11.09 -17.18 7.16
C SER A 127 -10.71 -18.05 8.36
N SER A 128 -10.06 -17.45 9.37
CA SER A 128 -9.61 -18.12 10.58
C SER A 128 -10.80 -18.62 11.41
N ILE A 129 -11.87 -17.83 11.53
CA ILE A 129 -13.10 -18.23 12.21
C ILE A 129 -13.79 -19.39 11.49
N CYS A 130 -13.93 -19.31 10.16
CA CYS A 130 -14.48 -20.41 9.35
C CYS A 130 -13.68 -21.70 9.56
N THR A 131 -12.35 -21.61 9.47
CA THR A 131 -11.45 -22.75 9.65
C THR A 131 -11.56 -23.35 11.06
N ALA A 132 -11.56 -22.52 12.10
CA ALA A 132 -11.71 -22.95 13.49
C ALA A 132 -13.06 -23.63 13.75
N ALA A 133 -14.12 -23.21 13.04
CA ALA A 133 -15.44 -23.84 13.07
C ALA A 133 -15.55 -25.12 12.21
N GLY A 134 -14.44 -25.60 11.62
CA GLY A 134 -14.41 -26.80 10.79
C GLY A 134 -15.05 -26.63 9.40
N ARG A 135 -15.08 -25.39 8.87
CA ARG A 135 -15.62 -25.10 7.54
C ARG A 135 -14.53 -25.19 6.48
N GLY A 136 -14.76 -26.05 5.49
CA GLY A 136 -13.89 -26.22 4.33
C GLY A 136 -14.27 -25.30 3.16
N GLU A 137 -13.59 -25.46 2.02
CA GLU A 137 -13.78 -24.65 0.82
C GLU A 137 -15.19 -24.76 0.20
N ASP A 138 -15.89 -25.87 0.45
CA ASP A 138 -17.27 -26.08 -0.02
C ASP A 138 -18.31 -25.22 0.73
N ASP A 139 -17.95 -24.65 1.89
CA ASP A 139 -18.85 -23.76 2.63
C ASP A 139 -18.98 -22.41 1.90
N PRO A 140 -20.20 -21.90 1.63
CA PRO A 140 -20.41 -20.66 0.90
C PRO A 140 -19.71 -19.44 1.49
N ASP A 141 -19.60 -19.35 2.83
CA ASP A 141 -18.95 -18.22 3.48
C ASP A 141 -17.42 -18.34 3.39
N MET A 142 -16.86 -19.55 3.50
CA MET A 142 -15.42 -19.78 3.25
C MET A 142 -15.05 -19.53 1.79
N ALA A 143 -15.86 -20.02 0.83
CA ALA A 143 -15.69 -19.73 -0.58
C ALA A 143 -15.75 -18.22 -0.87
N LYS A 144 -16.67 -17.49 -0.22
CA LYS A 144 -16.75 -16.03 -0.34
C LYS A 144 -15.51 -15.35 0.25
N VAL A 145 -15.01 -15.77 1.43
CA VAL A 145 -13.76 -15.25 2.02
C VAL A 145 -12.59 -15.45 1.07
N ASN A 146 -12.40 -16.67 0.57
CA ASN A 146 -11.30 -16.98 -0.33
C ASN A 146 -11.38 -16.13 -1.60
N ARG A 147 -12.58 -15.97 -2.16
CA ARG A 147 -12.80 -15.08 -3.30
C ARG A 147 -12.46 -13.62 -2.96
N LEU A 148 -12.87 -13.11 -1.80
CA LEU A 148 -12.57 -11.74 -1.37
C LEU A 148 -11.06 -11.53 -1.17
N LEU A 149 -10.38 -12.47 -0.51
CA LEU A 149 -8.92 -12.45 -0.34
C LEU A 149 -8.18 -12.48 -1.68
N LEU A 150 -8.56 -13.38 -2.59
CA LEU A 150 -8.01 -13.43 -3.94
C LEU A 150 -8.30 -12.16 -4.74
N ASN A 151 -9.43 -11.50 -4.44
CA ASN A 151 -9.80 -10.26 -5.10
C ASN A 151 -9.18 -9.01 -4.48
N ASN A 152 -8.63 -9.12 -3.28
CA ASN A 152 -8.01 -8.02 -2.54
C ASN A 152 -6.56 -7.73 -2.98
N VAL A 153 -6.10 -8.39 -4.05
CA VAL A 153 -4.78 -8.15 -4.63
C VAL A 153 -4.75 -6.79 -5.31
N ILE A 154 -3.99 -5.86 -4.72
CA ILE A 154 -3.70 -4.57 -5.33
C ILE A 154 -2.63 -4.79 -6.41
N VAL A 155 -3.05 -4.74 -7.67
CA VAL A 155 -2.10 -4.70 -8.79
C VAL A 155 -1.88 -3.23 -9.14
N PRO A 156 -0.70 -2.65 -8.92
CA PRO A 156 -0.45 -1.26 -9.29
C PRO A 156 -0.60 -1.11 -10.81
N LEU A 157 -1.04 0.06 -11.25
CA LEU A 157 -1.08 0.37 -12.67
C LEU A 157 0.24 0.98 -13.12
N SER A 158 0.71 0.57 -14.29
CA SER A 158 1.86 1.18 -14.94
C SER A 158 1.65 1.28 -16.45
N PHE A 159 2.55 1.97 -17.14
CA PHE A 159 2.57 1.91 -18.59
C PHE A 159 3.21 0.63 -19.10
N VAL A 160 2.57 0.00 -20.08
CA VAL A 160 3.05 -1.19 -20.80
C VAL A 160 2.99 -0.92 -22.30
N PRO A 161 3.69 -1.70 -23.14
CA PRO A 161 3.55 -1.61 -24.59
C PRO A 161 2.10 -1.80 -25.03
N SER A 162 1.66 -1.05 -26.05
CA SER A 162 0.29 -1.11 -26.58
C SER A 162 -0.15 -2.51 -27.05
N ASN A 163 0.80 -3.37 -27.43
CA ASN A 163 0.57 -4.76 -27.82
C ASN A 163 0.72 -5.76 -26.64
N SER A 164 0.93 -5.28 -25.42
CA SER A 164 1.10 -6.14 -24.24
C SER A 164 -0.20 -6.88 -23.89
N PRO A 165 -0.11 -8.15 -23.46
CA PRO A 165 -1.27 -8.87 -22.89
C PRO A 165 -1.77 -8.23 -21.59
N ASP A 166 -0.92 -7.49 -20.90
CA ASP A 166 -1.20 -6.81 -19.62
C ASP A 166 -2.00 -5.51 -19.78
N ARG A 167 -2.33 -5.13 -21.03
CA ARG A 167 -3.07 -3.91 -21.36
C ARG A 167 -4.48 -3.92 -20.77
N LEU A 168 -4.88 -2.78 -20.18
CA LEU A 168 -6.24 -2.58 -19.66
C LEU A 168 -7.19 -2.00 -20.71
N ARG A 169 -8.45 -2.42 -20.61
CA ARG A 169 -9.55 -1.95 -21.46
C ARG A 169 -10.74 -1.54 -20.61
N LEU A 170 -11.28 -0.35 -20.87
CA LEU A 170 -12.44 0.16 -20.13
C LEU A 170 -13.75 -0.41 -20.67
N LYS A 171 -14.60 -0.90 -19.77
CA LYS A 171 -15.94 -1.41 -20.08
C LYS A 171 -16.87 -0.29 -20.57
N TYR A 172 -16.89 0.84 -19.87
CA TYR A 172 -17.76 1.99 -20.18
C TYR A 172 -17.06 3.08 -21.01
N ARG A 173 -16.18 2.67 -21.95
CA ARG A 173 -15.37 3.61 -22.75
C ARG A 173 -16.23 4.58 -23.56
N ASN A 174 -17.35 4.11 -24.12
CA ASN A 174 -18.21 4.92 -24.97
C ASN A 174 -18.98 5.95 -24.13
N GLU A 175 -19.46 5.59 -22.93
CA GLU A 175 -20.04 6.58 -22.04
C GLU A 175 -18.99 7.62 -21.63
N LEU A 176 -17.75 7.17 -21.33
CA LEU A 176 -16.68 8.06 -20.88
C LEU A 176 -16.25 9.05 -21.97
N LEU A 177 -16.11 8.59 -23.21
CA LEU A 177 -15.83 9.42 -24.39
C LEU A 177 -16.95 10.43 -24.69
N ASN A 178 -18.19 10.09 -24.37
CA ASN A 178 -19.37 10.95 -24.57
C ASN A 178 -19.73 11.76 -23.32
N SER A 179 -18.93 11.68 -22.25
CA SER A 179 -19.19 12.37 -21.00
C SER A 179 -18.95 13.87 -21.14
N ASN A 180 -19.93 14.60 -21.68
CA ASN A 180 -19.95 16.05 -21.54
C ASN A 180 -20.05 16.38 -20.04
N PHE A 181 -19.21 17.29 -19.55
CA PHE A 181 -19.09 17.67 -18.13
C PHE A 181 -20.40 18.06 -17.43
N SER A 182 -21.48 18.24 -18.18
CA SER A 182 -22.81 18.64 -17.74
C SER A 182 -23.63 17.57 -16.99
N GLY A 183 -23.15 16.33 -16.86
CA GLY A 183 -23.77 15.30 -16.00
C GLY A 183 -23.10 15.19 -14.62
N CYS A 184 -23.89 15.19 -13.54
CA CYS A 184 -23.38 15.17 -12.16
C CYS A 184 -22.78 13.82 -11.70
N ASN A 185 -22.93 12.75 -12.49
CA ASN A 185 -22.48 11.41 -12.08
C ASN A 185 -21.24 11.03 -12.90
N GLY A 186 -20.13 10.76 -12.22
CA GLY A 186 -18.97 10.16 -12.88
C GLY A 186 -19.24 8.75 -13.36
N ILE A 187 -18.44 8.29 -14.32
CA ILE A 187 -18.52 6.95 -14.88
C ILE A 187 -17.50 6.07 -14.18
N PRO A 188 -17.88 4.89 -13.69
CA PRO A 188 -16.95 3.99 -13.04
C PRO A 188 -15.89 3.50 -14.02
N LEU A 189 -14.62 3.50 -13.60
CA LEU A 189 -13.50 2.96 -14.38
C LEU A 189 -13.44 1.42 -14.27
N GLU A 190 -14.55 0.76 -14.61
CA GLU A 190 -14.66 -0.71 -14.66
C GLU A 190 -13.89 -1.28 -15.85
N LEU A 191 -13.25 -2.43 -15.66
CA LEU A 191 -12.39 -3.06 -16.66
C LEU A 191 -13.14 -4.14 -17.44
N GLU A 192 -13.08 -4.05 -18.77
CA GLU A 192 -13.53 -5.13 -19.67
C GLU A 192 -12.50 -6.27 -19.72
N SER A 193 -11.21 -5.93 -19.62
CA SER A 193 -10.14 -6.93 -19.64
C SER A 193 -10.03 -7.77 -18.37
N HIS A 194 -10.71 -7.37 -17.28
CA HIS A 194 -10.64 -8.03 -15.97
C HIS A 194 -12.03 -8.04 -15.33
N GLU A 195 -12.77 -9.14 -15.50
CA GLU A 195 -14.14 -9.26 -15.00
C GLU A 195 -14.23 -9.03 -13.48
N GLY A 196 -15.18 -8.21 -13.05
CA GLY A 196 -15.36 -7.88 -11.63
C GLY A 196 -14.28 -6.97 -11.04
N LYS A 197 -13.47 -6.32 -11.89
CA LYS A 197 -12.41 -5.40 -11.48
C LYS A 197 -12.59 -3.99 -12.04
N ALA A 198 -11.97 -3.03 -11.36
CA ALA A 198 -11.97 -1.63 -11.76
C ALA A 198 -10.62 -0.97 -11.44
N ILE A 199 -10.39 0.22 -12.01
CA ILE A 199 -9.33 1.11 -11.56
C ILE A 199 -9.77 1.74 -10.24
N CYS A 200 -8.98 1.51 -9.21
CA CYS A 200 -9.19 1.96 -7.84
C CYS A 200 -8.03 2.84 -7.37
N GLN A 201 -8.20 3.45 -6.22
CA GLN A 201 -7.16 4.17 -5.50
C GLN A 201 -6.59 3.27 -4.39
N SER A 202 -5.27 3.30 -4.20
CA SER A 202 -4.61 2.76 -3.00
C SER A 202 -4.44 3.85 -1.94
N ALA A 203 -4.68 3.55 -0.66
CA ALA A 203 -4.48 4.50 0.44
C ALA A 203 -2.99 4.69 0.80
N GLU A 204 -2.07 3.96 0.15
CA GLU A 204 -0.63 4.22 0.28
C GLU A 204 -0.31 5.63 -0.21
N GLN A 205 -0.25 6.55 0.75
CA GLN A 205 0.14 7.93 0.52
C GLN A 205 1.63 8.00 0.31
N HIS A 206 2.05 8.51 -0.85
CA HIS A 206 3.40 9.04 -0.98
C HIS A 206 3.40 10.42 -0.32
N GLY A 207 3.91 10.50 0.90
CA GLY A 207 4.01 11.75 1.65
C GLY A 207 4.84 12.79 0.88
N GLY A 208 4.16 13.75 0.24
CA GLY A 208 4.80 14.92 -0.33
C GLY A 208 5.07 15.95 0.77
N SER A 209 6.33 16.35 0.94
CA SER A 209 6.73 17.47 1.82
C SER A 209 6.08 18.83 1.47
N THR A 210 5.29 18.87 0.39
CA THR A 210 4.68 20.07 -0.21
C THR A 210 3.16 20.18 -0.01
N GLY A 211 2.54 19.33 0.81
CA GLY A 211 1.09 19.35 1.05
C GLY A 211 0.24 18.89 -0.14
N CYS A 212 0.87 18.16 -1.08
CA CYS A 212 0.21 17.46 -2.17
C CYS A 212 0.14 15.97 -1.81
N TYR A 213 -1.02 15.36 -2.04
CA TYR A 213 -1.25 13.93 -1.76
C TYR A 213 -1.33 13.17 -3.08
N PHE A 214 -0.47 12.16 -3.20
CA PHE A 214 -0.38 11.27 -4.33
C PHE A 214 -0.76 9.86 -3.88
N TYR A 215 -1.62 9.22 -4.66
CA TYR A 215 -2.07 7.86 -4.42
C TYR A 215 -1.76 6.99 -5.61
N ASN A 216 -1.30 5.76 -5.40
CA ASN A 216 -1.11 4.84 -6.51
C ASN A 216 -2.48 4.47 -7.11
N ALA A 217 -2.58 4.49 -8.43
CA ALA A 217 -3.70 3.86 -9.12
C ALA A 217 -3.46 2.34 -9.18
N CYS A 218 -4.50 1.56 -8.95
CA CYS A 218 -4.40 0.11 -8.91
C CYS A 218 -5.62 -0.56 -9.53
N ILE A 219 -5.54 -1.88 -9.75
CA ILE A 219 -6.70 -2.72 -10.00
C ILE A 219 -7.25 -3.19 -8.66
N GLY A 220 -8.54 -3.00 -8.46
CA GLY A 220 -9.29 -3.50 -7.31
C GLY A 220 -10.66 -4.02 -7.73
N THR A 221 -11.54 -4.25 -6.75
CA THR A 221 -12.92 -4.66 -6.97
C THR A 221 -13.79 -3.50 -7.48
N ILE A 222 -14.91 -3.82 -8.15
CA ILE A 222 -15.83 -2.81 -8.71
C ILE A 222 -16.42 -1.88 -7.65
N GLU A 223 -16.53 -2.32 -6.40
CA GLU A 223 -17.07 -1.53 -5.29
C GLU A 223 -16.17 -0.33 -4.97
N GLY A 224 -14.85 -0.49 -5.14
CA GLY A 224 -13.83 0.54 -4.99
C GLY A 224 -13.53 1.33 -6.27
N ALA A 225 -14.30 1.13 -7.35
CA ALA A 225 -14.08 1.79 -8.63
C ALA A 225 -14.08 3.30 -8.48
N LEU A 226 -13.05 3.93 -9.07
CA LEU A 226 -13.03 5.37 -9.23
C LEU A 226 -14.10 5.79 -10.23
N LEU A 227 -14.79 6.87 -9.90
CA LEU A 227 -15.70 7.54 -10.83
C LEU A 227 -14.91 8.62 -11.55
N ALA A 228 -15.05 8.67 -12.88
CA ALA A 228 -14.29 9.59 -13.71
C ALA A 228 -15.13 10.32 -14.74
N LYS A 229 -14.61 11.45 -15.20
CA LYS A 229 -15.05 12.18 -16.39
C LYS A 229 -13.86 12.34 -17.34
N TYR A 230 -14.14 12.51 -18.62
CA TYR A 230 -13.11 12.70 -19.64
C TYR A 230 -13.43 13.89 -20.53
N ASP A 231 -12.57 14.91 -20.57
CA ASP A 231 -12.75 16.12 -21.40
C ASP A 231 -12.21 15.98 -22.83
N GLY A 232 -11.73 14.79 -23.21
CA GLY A 232 -11.00 14.56 -24.47
C GLY A 232 -9.48 14.63 -24.31
N GLU A 233 -8.97 15.10 -23.17
CA GLU A 233 -7.55 15.13 -22.85
C GLU A 233 -7.23 14.59 -21.45
N ARG A 234 -8.12 14.73 -20.46
CA ARG A 234 -7.83 14.44 -19.05
C ARG A 234 -8.90 13.56 -18.45
N ILE A 235 -8.45 12.60 -17.63
CA ILE A 235 -9.32 11.75 -16.82
C ILE A 235 -9.41 12.38 -15.42
N GLU A 236 -10.51 13.08 -15.16
CA GLU A 236 -10.78 13.71 -13.87
C GLU A 236 -11.54 12.75 -12.96
N ILE A 237 -11.02 12.55 -11.74
CA ILE A 237 -11.67 11.73 -10.71
C ILE A 237 -12.71 12.58 -10.00
N VAL A 238 -13.93 12.06 -9.90
CA VAL A 238 -15.06 12.73 -9.24
C VAL A 238 -15.54 11.96 -8.02
N GLU A 239 -15.92 12.69 -6.98
CA GLU A 239 -16.65 12.18 -5.84
C GLU A 239 -18.04 11.69 -6.28
N ARG A 240 -18.65 10.83 -5.45
CA ARG A 240 -20.00 10.30 -5.68
C ARG A 240 -21.09 11.37 -5.68
N ASP A 241 -20.80 12.57 -5.18
CA ASP A 241 -21.71 13.72 -5.21
C ASP A 241 -21.48 14.66 -6.42
N GLY A 242 -20.52 14.32 -7.30
CA GLY A 242 -20.21 15.04 -8.53
C GLY A 242 -19.09 16.09 -8.42
N CYS A 243 -18.47 16.26 -7.25
CA CYS A 243 -17.32 17.16 -7.07
C CYS A 243 -16.03 16.56 -7.65
N VAL A 244 -15.18 17.34 -8.33
CA VAL A 244 -13.88 16.83 -8.82
C VAL A 244 -12.91 16.68 -7.65
N GLU A 245 -12.48 15.44 -7.38
CA GLU A 245 -11.57 15.09 -6.30
C GLU A 245 -10.11 15.08 -6.75
N GLY A 246 -9.84 14.74 -8.02
CA GLY A 246 -8.46 14.56 -8.49
C GLY A 246 -8.31 14.41 -9.99
N THR A 247 -7.10 14.12 -10.43
CA THR A 247 -6.79 13.72 -11.81
C THR A 247 -5.83 12.56 -11.81
N ILE A 248 -5.96 11.67 -12.79
CA ILE A 248 -4.92 10.69 -13.07
C ILE A 248 -3.74 11.44 -13.69
N ILE A 249 -2.53 11.11 -13.25
CA ILE A 249 -1.25 11.56 -13.81
C ILE A 249 -0.32 10.36 -13.93
N HIS A 250 0.65 10.44 -14.83
CA HIS A 250 1.82 9.59 -14.67
C HIS A 250 2.72 10.15 -13.56
N PHE A 251 3.65 9.34 -13.02
CA PHE A 251 4.61 9.80 -12.00
C PHE A 251 5.92 10.27 -12.65
N PRO A 252 6.04 11.53 -13.13
CA PRO A 252 7.37 12.10 -13.34
C PRO A 252 8.03 12.29 -11.98
N GLN A 253 9.33 12.61 -11.98
CA GLN A 253 10.17 12.95 -10.81
C GLN A 253 9.66 14.18 -10.02
N ILE A 254 8.41 14.12 -9.56
CA ILE A 254 7.63 15.22 -9.02
C ILE A 254 8.26 15.71 -7.71
N VAL A 255 8.98 14.88 -6.97
CA VAL A 255 9.54 15.28 -5.68
C VAL A 255 10.77 16.19 -5.81
N GLN A 256 11.59 16.07 -6.87
CA GLN A 256 12.80 16.89 -7.04
C GLN A 256 12.62 18.05 -8.03
N ASN A 257 11.95 17.84 -9.16
CA ASN A 257 11.75 18.90 -10.16
C ASN A 257 10.74 19.97 -9.72
N MET A 258 9.89 19.68 -8.71
CA MET A 258 9.06 20.70 -8.07
C MET A 258 9.87 21.79 -7.36
N GLN A 259 11.11 21.52 -6.94
CA GLN A 259 11.99 22.54 -6.34
C GLN A 259 12.76 23.34 -7.40
N ASN A 260 13.11 22.71 -8.54
CA ASN A 260 13.96 23.33 -9.57
C ASN A 260 13.21 23.96 -10.75
N ARG A 261 11.87 23.95 -10.78
CA ARG A 261 11.01 24.50 -11.87
C ARG A 261 11.28 23.97 -13.28
N GLN A 262 12.22 23.05 -13.45
CA GLN A 262 12.44 22.29 -14.68
C GLN A 262 11.75 20.95 -14.51
N LEU A 263 10.41 20.93 -14.63
CA LEU A 263 9.74 19.71 -15.05
C LEU A 263 10.25 19.44 -16.47
N ALA A 264 11.31 18.65 -16.58
CA ALA A 264 11.73 18.14 -17.87
C ALA A 264 10.53 17.39 -18.46
N ASN A 265 10.26 17.62 -19.74
CA ASN A 265 9.29 16.92 -20.58
C ASN A 265 9.70 15.44 -20.73
N GLU A 266 9.83 14.72 -19.62
CA GLU A 266 10.14 13.30 -19.65
C GLU A 266 8.90 12.59 -20.18
N THR A 267 9.02 12.14 -21.42
CA THR A 267 8.08 11.24 -22.07
C THR A 267 7.86 10.03 -21.16
N PRO A 268 6.61 9.60 -20.94
CA PRO A 268 6.33 8.37 -20.22
C PRO A 268 7.12 7.19 -20.79
N VAL A 269 7.57 6.31 -19.90
CA VAL A 269 8.33 5.11 -20.24
C VAL A 269 7.62 3.87 -19.71
N GLU A 270 7.91 2.72 -20.31
CA GLU A 270 7.42 1.42 -19.85
C GLU A 270 7.79 1.18 -18.38
N GLY A 271 6.85 0.63 -17.61
CA GLY A 271 6.98 0.36 -16.19
C GLY A 271 6.75 1.57 -15.27
N MET A 272 6.60 2.79 -15.80
CA MET A 272 6.31 3.97 -14.98
C MET A 272 4.91 3.85 -14.34
N PRO A 273 4.78 4.04 -13.01
CA PRO A 273 3.52 3.89 -12.31
C PRO A 273 2.53 5.01 -12.62
N LEU A 274 1.24 4.67 -12.56
CA LEU A 274 0.13 5.60 -12.68
C LEU A 274 -0.32 6.06 -11.28
N ILE A 275 -0.53 7.36 -11.12
CA ILE A 275 -0.85 7.98 -9.83
C ILE A 275 -2.07 8.88 -9.94
N ILE A 276 -2.77 9.03 -8.83
CA ILE A 276 -3.91 9.93 -8.66
C ILE A 276 -3.45 11.13 -7.84
N TYR A 277 -3.59 12.31 -8.42
CA TYR A 277 -3.34 13.58 -7.76
C TYR A 277 -4.65 14.14 -7.21
N ASN A 278 -4.76 14.25 -5.87
CA ASN A 278 -5.98 14.73 -5.21
C ASN A 278 -5.93 16.26 -4.97
N TYR A 279 -6.98 16.99 -5.39
CA TYR A 279 -7.11 18.43 -5.29
C TYR A 279 -7.71 18.93 -3.96
N THR A 280 -8.34 18.06 -3.19
CA THR A 280 -9.30 18.47 -2.13
C THR A 280 -8.66 18.96 -0.83
N LEU A 281 -7.40 18.64 -0.56
CA LEU A 281 -6.79 18.87 0.78
C LEU A 281 -6.25 20.29 1.03
N LYS A 282 -6.33 21.20 0.04
CA LYS A 282 -6.37 22.68 0.17
C LYS A 282 -6.21 23.27 -1.23
N PRO A 283 -7.29 23.73 -1.88
CA PRO A 283 -7.19 24.39 -3.17
C PRO A 283 -6.66 25.80 -2.96
N ASN A 284 -5.37 25.92 -2.67
CA ASN A 284 -4.70 27.17 -2.97
C ASN A 284 -4.84 27.31 -4.49
N LYS A 285 -5.61 28.29 -4.98
CA LYS A 285 -5.76 28.58 -6.43
C LYS A 285 -4.39 28.69 -7.14
N THR A 286 -3.35 28.96 -6.37
CA THR A 286 -1.94 28.94 -6.77
C THR A 286 -1.39 27.55 -7.13
N ALA A 287 -1.92 26.42 -6.66
CA ALA A 287 -1.40 25.08 -7.01
C ALA A 287 -1.72 24.72 -8.47
N ARG A 288 -2.98 24.91 -8.91
CA ARG A 288 -3.36 24.71 -10.32
C ARG A 288 -2.60 25.63 -11.29
N SER A 289 -2.20 26.83 -10.84
CA SER A 289 -1.38 27.75 -11.65
C SER A 289 0.12 27.55 -11.50
N LYS A 290 0.59 26.92 -10.41
CA LYS A 290 2.02 26.68 -10.14
C LYS A 290 2.53 25.41 -10.82
N TYR A 291 1.68 24.41 -10.96
CA TYR A 291 2.03 23.14 -11.56
C TYR A 291 1.40 23.09 -12.95
N ASN A 292 2.24 23.16 -13.99
CA ASN A 292 1.80 23.04 -15.38
C ASN A 292 1.43 21.57 -15.64
N LEU A 293 0.33 21.11 -15.03
CA LEU A 293 -0.11 19.71 -15.05
C LEU A 293 -0.55 19.25 -16.44
N GLY A 294 -0.73 20.18 -17.39
CA GLY A 294 -1.36 19.93 -18.68
C GLY A 294 -0.75 18.77 -19.46
N ASP A 295 0.58 18.73 -19.60
CA ASP A 295 1.23 17.70 -20.40
C ASP A 295 1.27 16.34 -19.68
N ILE A 296 1.36 16.33 -18.35
CA ILE A 296 1.50 15.10 -17.55
C ILE A 296 0.18 14.43 -17.16
N SER A 297 -0.93 15.14 -17.32
CA SER A 297 -2.29 14.64 -17.13
C SER A 297 -3.02 14.38 -18.45
N SER A 298 -2.31 14.46 -19.59
CA SER A 298 -2.90 14.30 -20.93
C SER A 298 -2.91 12.85 -21.37
N PHE A 299 -4.11 12.28 -21.50
CA PHE A 299 -4.39 10.92 -21.94
C PHE A 299 -5.33 10.91 -23.16
N THR A 300 -5.18 9.89 -23.99
CA THR A 300 -6.10 9.49 -25.04
C THR A 300 -6.76 8.18 -24.67
N ILE A 301 -8.07 8.07 -24.89
CA ILE A 301 -8.80 6.80 -24.78
C ILE A 301 -9.07 6.30 -26.20
N ASP A 302 -8.57 5.10 -26.51
CA ASP A 302 -8.82 4.46 -27.80
C ASP A 302 -10.31 4.14 -27.95
N LYS A 303 -10.90 4.52 -29.10
CA LYS A 303 -12.34 4.38 -29.35
C LYS A 303 -12.75 2.93 -29.59
N GLU A 304 -11.87 2.12 -30.16
CA GLU A 304 -12.18 0.74 -30.52
C GLU A 304 -12.07 -0.17 -29.29
N ASP A 305 -10.94 -0.11 -28.58
CA ASP A 305 -10.62 -1.05 -27.51
C ASP A 305 -10.65 -0.47 -26.09
N GLY A 306 -10.79 0.85 -25.94
CA GLY A 306 -10.90 1.51 -24.64
C GLY A 306 -9.60 1.56 -23.84
N SER A 307 -8.45 1.30 -24.48
CA SER A 307 -7.16 1.47 -23.84
C SER A 307 -6.86 2.94 -23.55
N ILE A 308 -6.22 3.19 -22.42
CA ILE A 308 -5.81 4.54 -22.00
C ILE A 308 -4.33 4.69 -22.33
N SER A 309 -3.96 5.69 -23.10
CA SER A 309 -2.57 6.01 -23.44
C SER A 309 -2.22 7.43 -23.06
N PRO A 310 -0.99 7.72 -22.60
CA PRO A 310 -0.55 9.10 -22.47
C PRO A 310 -0.38 9.72 -23.87
N LYS A 311 -0.84 10.96 -24.04
CA LYS A 311 -0.81 11.66 -25.35
C LYS A 311 0.62 11.84 -25.88
N SER A 312 1.61 11.96 -24.99
CA SER A 312 3.03 12.09 -25.31
C SER A 312 3.72 10.77 -25.69
N ALA A 313 3.13 9.62 -25.36
CA ALA A 313 3.68 8.29 -25.66
C ALA A 313 2.57 7.30 -26.06
N PRO A 314 1.93 7.46 -27.23
CA PRO A 314 0.79 6.65 -27.66
C PRO A 314 1.14 5.16 -27.92
N HIS A 315 2.43 4.83 -28.02
CA HIS A 315 2.89 3.44 -28.11
C HIS A 315 2.80 2.69 -26.78
N LEU A 316 2.58 3.41 -25.67
CA LEU A 316 2.33 2.89 -24.34
C LEU A 316 0.85 3.01 -23.97
N VAL A 317 0.37 2.11 -23.14
CA VAL A 317 -0.99 2.04 -22.62
C VAL A 317 -0.96 1.75 -21.13
N VAL A 318 -2.02 2.08 -20.40
CA VAL A 318 -2.21 1.65 -19.02
C VAL A 318 -2.41 0.14 -18.99
N GLY A 319 -1.60 -0.54 -18.18
CA GLY A 319 -1.61 -1.98 -18.00
C GLY A 319 -1.49 -2.38 -16.52
N THR A 320 -1.56 -3.68 -16.26
CA THR A 320 -1.14 -4.23 -14.98
C THR A 320 0.36 -4.04 -14.81
N GLY A 321 0.74 -3.33 -13.76
CA GLY A 321 2.14 -3.21 -13.35
C GLY A 321 2.63 -4.48 -12.66
N LYS A 322 3.94 -4.51 -12.42
CA LYS A 322 4.56 -5.58 -11.63
C LYS A 322 4.11 -5.45 -10.18
N LEU A 323 3.85 -6.59 -9.53
CA LEU A 323 3.41 -6.61 -8.14
C LEU A 323 4.53 -6.05 -7.25
N PRO A 324 4.32 -4.98 -6.48
CA PRO A 324 5.40 -4.35 -5.76
C PRO A 324 5.92 -5.30 -4.68
N LEU A 325 7.22 -5.26 -4.42
CA LEU A 325 7.79 -5.88 -3.25
C LEU A 325 7.52 -5.00 -2.04
N ASN A 326 6.90 -5.56 -1.00
CA ASN A 326 6.53 -4.85 0.22
C ASN A 326 6.97 -5.64 1.45
N PHE A 327 6.94 -5.01 2.62
CA PHE A 327 6.97 -5.75 3.88
C PHE A 327 5.57 -6.19 4.30
N VAL A 328 5.44 -7.46 4.64
CA VAL A 328 4.20 -8.07 5.17
C VAL A 328 4.50 -8.73 6.51
N SER A 329 3.49 -9.02 7.33
CA SER A 329 3.70 -9.81 8.56
C SER A 329 4.38 -11.14 8.25
N ARG A 330 5.27 -11.62 9.13
CA ARG A 330 6.03 -12.86 8.91
C ARG A 330 5.16 -14.12 8.84
N ASP A 331 3.95 -14.07 9.39
CA ASP A 331 2.91 -15.10 9.28
C ASP A 331 1.95 -14.88 8.10
N SER A 332 2.18 -13.85 7.28
CA SER A 332 1.34 -13.54 6.13
C SER A 332 1.49 -14.60 5.04
N PRO A 333 0.39 -15.04 4.40
CA PRO A 333 0.42 -15.88 3.20
C PRO A 333 1.03 -15.17 1.99
N CYS A 334 1.17 -13.84 2.03
CA CYS A 334 1.73 -13.02 0.95
C CYS A 334 3.27 -12.91 1.01
N ARG A 335 3.93 -13.51 2.02
CA ARG A 335 5.38 -13.46 2.13
C ARG A 335 6.06 -14.29 1.05
N LEU A 336 7.25 -13.85 0.65
CA LEU A 336 8.07 -14.57 -0.31
C LEU A 336 8.91 -15.62 0.41
N ILE A 337 8.71 -16.87 0.02
CA ILE A 337 9.57 -18.00 0.40
C ILE A 337 10.44 -18.40 -0.80
N PHE A 338 11.74 -18.49 -0.54
CA PHE A 338 12.74 -18.82 -1.55
C PHE A 338 13.24 -20.25 -1.40
N GLU A 339 13.42 -20.92 -2.55
CA GLU A 339 13.89 -22.30 -2.60
C GLU A 339 15.29 -22.45 -2.01
N ASN A 340 15.43 -23.33 -1.01
CA ASN A 340 16.70 -23.68 -0.37
C ASN A 340 17.50 -22.52 0.25
N LEU A 341 16.92 -21.32 0.41
CA LEU A 341 17.65 -20.16 0.90
C LEU A 341 18.10 -20.34 2.36
N HIS A 342 17.25 -20.89 3.22
CA HIS A 342 17.60 -21.22 4.61
C HIS A 342 18.77 -22.22 4.71
N ARG A 343 18.82 -23.21 3.80
CA ARG A 343 19.92 -24.21 3.76
C ARG A 343 21.22 -23.55 3.34
N LYS A 344 21.19 -22.68 2.33
CA LYS A 344 22.35 -21.91 1.88
C LYS A 344 22.88 -21.04 3.03
N ASN A 345 22.01 -20.36 3.77
CA ASN A 345 22.43 -19.55 4.92
C ASN A 345 23.21 -20.37 5.96
N ARG A 346 22.73 -21.58 6.29
CA ARG A 346 23.39 -22.49 7.26
C ARG A 346 24.73 -23.04 6.76
N LEU A 347 24.88 -23.26 5.45
CA LEU A 347 26.09 -23.84 4.86
C LEU A 347 27.26 -22.86 4.77
N TYR A 348 26.97 -21.57 4.61
CA TYR A 348 27.99 -20.58 4.23
C TYR A 348 28.47 -19.70 5.39
N GLY A 349 27.77 -19.68 6.53
CA GLY A 349 28.17 -18.97 7.74
C GLY A 349 28.40 -17.45 7.56
N ASN A 350 28.59 -16.71 8.65
CA ASN A 350 28.80 -15.25 8.59
C ASN A 350 30.13 -14.82 7.92
N ASP A 351 31.02 -15.75 7.61
CA ASP A 351 32.39 -15.45 7.19
C ASP A 351 32.62 -15.45 5.66
N SER A 352 31.63 -15.85 4.85
CA SER A 352 31.77 -15.88 3.40
C SER A 352 31.16 -14.65 2.70
N CYS A 353 32.01 -13.88 2.01
CA CYS A 353 31.64 -12.68 1.23
C CYS A 353 30.97 -13.00 -0.12
N GLY A 354 30.23 -14.11 -0.23
CA GLY A 354 29.60 -14.53 -1.48
C GLY A 354 28.31 -13.77 -1.78
N LEU A 355 28.09 -13.40 -3.04
CA LEU A 355 26.77 -13.06 -3.57
C LEU A 355 26.05 -14.35 -3.93
N PHE A 356 24.88 -14.57 -3.34
CA PHE A 356 24.07 -15.77 -3.60
C PHE A 356 22.80 -15.39 -4.32
N PRO A 357 22.49 -15.99 -5.48
CA PRO A 357 21.19 -15.78 -6.09
C PRO A 357 20.12 -16.23 -5.10
N LEU A 358 19.12 -15.37 -4.90
CA LEU A 358 17.99 -15.64 -3.98
C LEU A 358 17.29 -16.97 -4.30
N GLY A 359 17.38 -17.41 -5.55
CA GLY A 359 16.76 -18.65 -6.03
C GLY A 359 15.31 -18.40 -6.41
N ARG A 360 14.60 -19.51 -6.67
CA ARG A 360 13.21 -19.49 -7.12
C ARG A 360 12.26 -19.12 -5.98
N VAL A 361 11.25 -18.31 -6.26
CA VAL A 361 10.20 -17.97 -5.29
C VAL A 361 9.14 -19.08 -5.28
N ILE A 362 9.23 -20.01 -4.32
CA ILE A 362 8.31 -21.18 -4.26
C ILE A 362 6.92 -20.83 -3.73
N SER A 363 6.83 -19.78 -2.91
CA SER A 363 5.55 -19.22 -2.47
C SER A 363 4.70 -18.68 -3.62
N HIS A 364 5.31 -18.31 -4.76
CA HIS A 364 4.63 -17.75 -5.92
C HIS A 364 5.15 -18.43 -7.20
N PRO A 365 4.66 -19.64 -7.53
CA PRO A 365 5.20 -20.43 -8.64
C PRO A 365 5.17 -19.70 -9.98
N GLY A 366 6.26 -19.79 -10.75
CA GLY A 366 6.38 -19.13 -12.06
C GLY A 366 6.69 -17.63 -11.95
N LYS A 367 6.99 -17.15 -10.74
CA LYS A 367 7.35 -15.76 -10.49
C LYS A 367 8.75 -15.61 -9.92
N SER A 368 9.35 -14.46 -10.19
CA SER A 368 10.66 -14.07 -9.67
C SER A 368 10.69 -12.59 -9.34
N ILE A 369 11.65 -12.18 -8.52
CA ILE A 369 11.87 -10.76 -8.28
C ILE A 369 12.54 -10.16 -9.51
N ILE A 370 11.95 -9.08 -10.01
CA ILE A 370 12.44 -8.30 -11.12
C ILE A 370 12.57 -6.83 -10.73
N CYS A 371 13.44 -6.11 -11.45
CA CYS A 371 13.58 -4.67 -11.37
C CYS A 371 12.71 -4.08 -12.48
N SER A 372 11.62 -3.37 -12.14
CA SER A 372 10.66 -2.91 -13.14
C SER A 372 11.15 -1.69 -13.90
N HIS A 373 11.70 -0.70 -13.19
CA HIS A 373 12.18 0.53 -13.78
C HIS A 373 13.27 1.15 -12.90
N THR A 374 14.31 1.71 -13.53
CA THR A 374 15.40 2.43 -12.86
C THR A 374 15.31 3.91 -13.24
N MET A 375 15.02 4.74 -12.24
CA MET A 375 14.99 6.19 -12.35
C MET A 375 16.30 6.79 -11.84
N LYS A 376 16.74 7.91 -12.39
CA LYS A 376 17.82 8.71 -11.81
C LYS A 376 17.22 9.87 -11.02
N VAL A 377 17.57 9.96 -9.74
CA VAL A 377 17.14 10.99 -8.79
C VAL A 377 18.43 11.63 -8.25
N ASP A 378 18.83 12.76 -8.82
CA ASP A 378 20.16 13.37 -8.68
C ASP A 378 21.34 12.40 -8.97
N GLU A 379 22.16 12.11 -7.96
CA GLU A 379 23.31 11.19 -8.00
C GLU A 379 22.95 9.77 -7.50
N ILE A 380 21.66 9.47 -7.37
CA ILE A 380 21.16 8.17 -6.90
C ILE A 380 20.23 7.60 -7.98
N PHE A 381 20.43 6.36 -8.39
CA PHE A 381 19.40 5.66 -9.15
C PHE A 381 18.42 5.01 -8.18
N THR A 382 17.13 5.20 -8.38
CA THR A 382 16.08 4.51 -7.63
C THR A 382 15.37 3.56 -8.57
N SER A 383 15.32 2.27 -8.23
CA SER A 383 14.56 1.29 -8.98
C SER A 383 13.42 0.73 -8.16
N PHE A 384 12.28 0.55 -8.81
CA PHE A 384 11.16 -0.18 -8.23
C PHE A 384 11.38 -1.67 -8.44
N MET A 385 11.21 -2.45 -7.38
CA MET A 385 11.25 -3.90 -7.47
C MET A 385 9.85 -4.47 -7.35
N GLY A 386 9.63 -5.57 -8.07
CA GLY A 386 8.39 -6.28 -7.99
C GLY A 386 8.55 -7.76 -8.29
N LEU A 387 7.43 -8.45 -8.23
CA LEU A 387 7.29 -9.83 -8.60
C LEU A 387 6.75 -9.90 -10.04
N GLY A 388 7.52 -10.50 -10.94
CA GLY A 388 7.23 -10.65 -12.37
C GLY A 388 7.32 -12.10 -12.84
N SER A 389 7.19 -12.33 -14.15
CA SER A 389 7.37 -13.69 -14.69
C SER A 389 8.80 -14.18 -14.52
N GLU A 390 9.00 -15.48 -14.29
CA GLU A 390 10.34 -16.10 -14.30
C GLU A 390 11.07 -15.88 -15.65
N ASP A 391 10.32 -15.73 -16.75
CA ASP A 391 10.88 -15.49 -18.09
C ASP A 391 11.42 -14.05 -18.27
N GLU A 392 11.02 -13.12 -17.40
CA GLU A 392 11.43 -11.71 -17.43
C GLU A 392 12.69 -11.46 -16.58
N VAL A 393 13.24 -12.52 -15.98
CA VAL A 393 14.41 -12.42 -15.12
C VAL A 393 15.64 -12.09 -15.97
N GLY A 394 16.09 -10.84 -15.88
CA GLY A 394 17.41 -10.43 -16.34
C GLY A 394 18.52 -10.96 -15.43
N GLU A 395 19.56 -10.18 -15.19
CA GLU A 395 20.56 -10.54 -14.19
C GLU A 395 19.89 -10.66 -12.80
N GLY A 396 20.01 -11.82 -12.15
CA GLY A 396 19.27 -12.15 -10.93
C GLY A 396 19.74 -11.41 -9.66
N ILE A 397 18.79 -11.00 -8.81
CA ILE A 397 19.07 -10.42 -7.49
C ILE A 397 19.80 -11.43 -6.61
N SER A 398 20.85 -10.96 -5.94
CA SER A 398 21.67 -11.75 -5.03
C SER A 398 21.57 -11.25 -3.59
N LEU A 399 21.85 -12.12 -2.62
CA LEU A 399 21.97 -11.81 -1.19
C LEU A 399 23.44 -11.95 -0.79
N CYS A 400 23.98 -10.94 -0.12
CA CYS A 400 25.28 -10.99 0.54
C CYS A 400 25.08 -11.56 1.95
N LEU A 401 25.59 -12.77 2.21
CA LEU A 401 25.38 -13.46 3.51
C LEU A 401 26.16 -12.83 4.67
N ARG A 402 27.28 -12.14 4.41
CA ARG A 402 28.14 -11.58 5.47
C ARG A 402 27.46 -10.50 6.32
N ASN A 403 26.55 -9.75 5.72
CA ASN A 403 25.83 -8.64 6.37
C ASN A 403 24.32 -8.67 6.08
N GLY A 404 23.82 -9.76 5.50
CA GLY A 404 22.41 -9.88 5.13
C GLY A 404 21.95 -8.88 4.07
N GLN A 405 22.86 -8.18 3.38
CA GLN A 405 22.47 -7.15 2.42
C GLN A 405 22.00 -7.79 1.12
N LEU A 406 20.82 -7.41 0.66
CA LEU A 406 20.40 -7.69 -0.69
C LEU A 406 21.25 -6.85 -1.66
N SER A 407 21.66 -7.44 -2.78
CA SER A 407 22.52 -6.81 -3.77
C SER A 407 22.10 -7.19 -5.18
N LEU A 408 22.05 -6.20 -6.06
CA LEU A 408 21.90 -6.41 -7.48
C LEU A 408 23.21 -7.00 -8.07
N PRO A 409 23.13 -7.75 -9.17
CA PRO A 409 24.26 -8.46 -9.79
C PRO A 409 25.48 -7.59 -10.15
N ASN A 410 25.28 -6.29 -10.33
CA ASN A 410 26.33 -5.29 -10.54
C ASN A 410 27.02 -4.82 -9.23
N GLY A 411 26.80 -5.51 -8.10
CA GLY A 411 27.38 -5.18 -6.80
C GLY A 411 26.73 -3.98 -6.12
N LEU A 412 25.53 -3.58 -6.55
CA LEU A 412 24.80 -2.45 -5.99
C LEU A 412 23.89 -2.93 -4.86
N GLY A 413 23.99 -2.28 -3.70
CA GLY A 413 23.15 -2.58 -2.55
C GLY A 413 21.68 -2.27 -2.81
N LEU A 414 20.79 -3.10 -2.29
CA LEU A 414 19.36 -2.86 -2.26
C LEU A 414 19.01 -2.13 -0.96
N PHE A 415 18.40 -0.95 -1.07
CA PHE A 415 18.12 -0.10 0.07
C PHE A 415 16.65 0.28 0.16
N TYR A 416 16.05 -0.08 1.29
CA TYR A 416 14.72 0.35 1.66
C TYR A 416 14.69 1.83 2.09
N LEU A 417 13.72 2.59 1.57
CA LEU A 417 13.43 3.97 1.96
C LEU A 417 12.16 3.97 2.84
N SER A 418 12.33 3.69 4.13
CA SER A 418 11.34 4.13 5.14
C SER A 418 12.02 5.04 6.15
N CYS A 419 11.68 6.31 6.08
CA CYS A 419 12.07 7.33 7.03
C CYS A 419 11.23 7.20 8.31
N GLY A 420 11.39 6.15 9.12
CA GLY A 420 10.81 6.18 10.47
C GLY A 420 10.49 4.85 11.16
N SER A 421 10.17 3.79 10.42
CA SER A 421 9.77 2.48 10.97
C SER A 421 9.38 1.59 9.81
N VAL A 422 9.85 0.34 9.75
CA VAL A 422 9.26 -0.64 8.82
C VAL A 422 7.78 -0.83 9.19
N ARG A 423 6.86 -0.64 8.25
CA ARG A 423 5.43 -0.93 8.43
C ARG A 423 4.94 -1.96 7.40
N PRO A 424 3.86 -2.71 7.70
CA PRO A 424 3.18 -3.52 6.70
C PRO A 424 2.76 -2.66 5.50
N GLY A 425 2.95 -3.17 4.29
CA GLY A 425 2.61 -2.50 3.04
C GLY A 425 3.68 -1.54 2.52
N GLU A 426 4.69 -1.18 3.31
CA GLU A 426 5.72 -0.25 2.82
C GLU A 426 6.55 -0.90 1.69
N GLN A 427 6.60 -0.22 0.54
CA GLN A 427 7.23 -0.70 -0.67
C GLN A 427 8.76 -0.71 -0.55
N LEU A 428 9.38 -1.78 -1.05
CA LEU A 428 10.82 -1.94 -1.14
C LEU A 428 11.33 -1.25 -2.40
N LEU A 429 11.98 -0.11 -2.20
CA LEU A 429 12.75 0.57 -3.23
C LEU A 429 14.17 0.00 -3.31
N ALA A 430 14.80 0.13 -4.47
CA ALA A 430 16.21 -0.15 -4.67
C ALA A 430 16.92 1.18 -4.91
N CYS A 431 17.72 1.68 -3.98
CA CYS A 431 18.57 2.85 -4.28
C CYS A 431 19.98 2.40 -4.65
N MET A 432 20.58 3.02 -5.66
CA MET A 432 21.93 2.73 -6.12
C MET A 432 22.74 4.03 -6.09
N PRO A 433 23.87 4.10 -5.36
CA PRO A 433 24.79 5.21 -5.51
C PRO A 433 25.36 5.18 -6.94
N TYR A 434 25.45 6.33 -7.59
CA TYR A 434 26.01 6.47 -8.94
C TYR A 434 27.46 5.95 -9.05
N ASP A 435 28.22 5.93 -7.94
CA ASP A 435 29.56 5.36 -7.86
C ASP A 435 29.73 4.58 -6.53
N PRO A 436 29.86 3.24 -6.55
CA PRO A 436 30.09 2.42 -5.36
C PRO A 436 31.34 2.84 -4.56
N LYS A 437 32.32 3.49 -5.21
CA LYS A 437 33.54 4.02 -4.59
C LYS A 437 33.33 5.38 -3.91
N LYS A 438 32.21 6.05 -4.18
CA LYS A 438 31.81 7.32 -3.57
C LYS A 438 30.50 7.13 -2.80
N ARG A 439 30.57 6.36 -1.71
CA ARG A 439 29.44 6.26 -0.77
C ARG A 439 29.07 7.67 -0.32
N ASN A 440 27.87 8.13 -0.65
CA ASN A 440 27.35 9.38 -0.12
C ASN A 440 27.03 9.21 1.38
N CYS A 441 26.93 10.32 2.12
CA CYS A 441 26.68 10.27 3.57
C CYS A 441 25.38 9.55 3.94
N VAL A 442 24.39 9.56 3.04
CA VAL A 442 23.11 8.87 3.24
C VAL A 442 23.30 7.35 3.24
N GLY A 443 24.02 6.81 2.26
CA GLY A 443 24.33 5.37 2.19
C GLY A 443 25.12 4.89 3.41
N MET A 444 26.13 5.65 3.85
CA MET A 444 26.88 5.31 5.07
C MET A 444 26.00 5.37 6.34
N PHE A 445 25.12 6.36 6.44
CA PHE A 445 24.24 6.51 7.59
C PHE A 445 23.23 5.36 7.71
N LEU A 446 22.57 5.04 6.60
CA LEU A 446 21.60 3.94 6.57
C LEU A 446 22.26 2.57 6.87
N GLU A 447 23.53 2.38 6.48
CA GLU A 447 24.33 1.19 6.81
C GLU A 447 24.60 1.09 8.31
N LEU A 448 25.02 2.19 8.93
CA LEU A 448 25.24 2.27 10.38
C LEU A 448 23.96 2.01 11.18
N MET A 449 22.81 2.29 10.61
CA MET A 449 21.50 2.06 11.24
C MET A 449 21.03 0.62 11.13
N GLY A 450 21.77 -0.27 10.44
CA GLY A 450 21.37 -1.65 10.19
C GLY A 450 20.10 -1.76 9.35
N LEU A 451 19.72 -0.69 8.62
CA LEU A 451 18.51 -0.64 7.80
C LEU A 451 18.62 -1.48 6.51
N PHE A 452 19.77 -2.12 6.31
CA PHE A 452 20.13 -2.87 5.12
C PHE A 452 20.26 -4.37 5.35
N GLU A 453 20.22 -4.79 6.61
CA GLU A 453 20.50 -6.17 6.96
C GLU A 453 19.19 -6.97 6.95
N MET A 454 19.13 -7.98 6.09
CA MET A 454 18.07 -8.96 6.05
C MET A 454 18.56 -10.26 6.67
N GLN A 455 17.75 -10.87 7.52
CA GLN A 455 17.96 -12.24 7.99
C GLN A 455 17.17 -13.21 7.11
N VAL A 456 17.75 -14.38 6.87
CA VAL A 456 17.04 -15.52 6.28
C VAL A 456 16.38 -16.29 7.42
N ASN A 457 15.07 -16.44 7.36
CA ASN A 457 14.30 -17.20 8.33
C ASN A 457 14.37 -18.71 8.03
N ASP A 458 13.96 -19.52 9.00
CA ASP A 458 13.98 -20.99 8.87
C ASP A 458 13.04 -21.53 7.78
N ASP A 459 11.97 -20.80 7.47
CA ASP A 459 11.08 -21.15 6.35
C ASP A 459 11.65 -20.73 4.98
N GLY A 460 12.77 -20.01 4.93
CA GLY A 460 13.36 -19.49 3.71
C GLY A 460 12.81 -18.15 3.25
N SER A 461 11.99 -17.48 4.06
CA SER A 461 11.64 -16.06 3.87
C SER A 461 12.76 -15.13 4.33
N LEU A 462 12.66 -13.86 3.96
CA LEU A 462 13.63 -12.81 4.32
C LEU A 462 12.97 -11.75 5.19
N SER A 463 13.59 -11.38 6.31
CA SER A 463 13.09 -10.36 7.23
C SER A 463 14.14 -9.28 7.49
N PRO A 464 13.77 -8.01 7.70
CA PRO A 464 14.71 -7.02 8.23
C PRO A 464 15.20 -7.45 9.62
N VAL A 465 16.51 -7.38 9.88
CA VAL A 465 17.09 -7.70 11.20
C VAL A 465 16.50 -6.82 12.30
N ASN A 466 16.18 -5.57 11.98
CA ASN A 466 15.60 -4.60 12.91
C ASN A 466 14.06 -4.68 13.01
N ALA A 467 13.41 -5.56 12.25
CA ALA A 467 11.96 -5.80 12.29
C ALA A 467 11.65 -7.25 11.89
N PRO A 468 12.08 -8.25 12.68
CA PRO A 468 12.00 -9.68 12.33
C PRO A 468 10.56 -10.20 12.20
N HIS A 469 9.59 -9.48 12.78
CA HIS A 469 8.17 -9.76 12.67
C HIS A 469 7.58 -9.45 11.29
N PHE A 470 8.33 -8.79 10.41
CA PHE A 470 7.97 -8.63 9.00
C PHE A 470 8.81 -9.54 8.12
N ALA A 471 8.28 -9.90 6.95
CA ALA A 471 8.98 -10.57 5.89
C ALA A 471 8.82 -9.81 4.57
N LEU A 472 9.77 -9.99 3.66
CA LEU A 472 9.64 -9.58 2.27
C LEU A 472 8.46 -10.34 1.66
N GLY A 473 7.55 -9.60 1.06
CA GLY A 473 6.31 -10.12 0.51
C GLY A 473 5.84 -9.27 -0.67
N THR A 474 4.58 -9.47 -1.01
CA THR A 474 3.88 -8.66 -2.00
C THR A 474 2.42 -8.46 -1.56
N THR A 475 1.64 -7.74 -2.34
CA THR A 475 0.20 -7.50 -2.09
C THR A 475 -0.69 -8.66 -2.54
N CYS A 476 -0.12 -9.69 -3.20
CA CYS A 476 -0.86 -10.86 -3.62
C CYS A 476 -0.68 -12.05 -2.67
N LEU A 477 -1.75 -12.84 -2.54
CA LEU A 477 -1.69 -14.14 -1.87
C LEU A 477 -0.74 -15.08 -2.63
N GLY A 478 0.11 -15.75 -1.86
CA GLY A 478 0.89 -16.88 -2.33
C GLY A 478 0.54 -18.16 -1.57
N ASN A 479 1.37 -19.17 -1.77
CA ASN A 479 1.29 -20.47 -1.13
C ASN A 479 2.15 -20.54 0.14
N ALA A 480 2.55 -19.41 0.73
CA ALA A 480 3.51 -19.43 1.83
C ALA A 480 3.01 -20.27 3.03
N ASN A 481 1.74 -20.13 3.41
CA ASN A 481 1.18 -20.84 4.56
C ASN A 481 0.90 -22.32 4.29
N THR A 482 0.85 -22.76 3.03
CA THR A 482 0.71 -24.18 2.68
C THR A 482 2.07 -24.89 2.61
N LEU A 483 3.16 -24.13 2.46
CA LEU A 483 4.53 -24.64 2.39
C LEU A 483 5.20 -24.77 3.77
N VAL A 484 4.65 -24.14 4.80
CA VAL A 484 5.27 -23.98 6.12
C VAL A 484 4.51 -24.78 7.17
N SER A 485 5.24 -25.39 8.12
CA SER A 485 4.62 -26.21 9.16
C SER A 485 3.83 -25.34 10.17
N PRO A 486 2.81 -25.90 10.84
CA PRO A 486 2.04 -25.19 11.85
C PRO A 486 2.90 -24.62 13.00
N GLU A 487 4.00 -25.29 13.35
CA GLU A 487 4.92 -24.84 14.40
C GLU A 487 5.66 -23.56 14.00
N LEU A 488 6.20 -23.52 12.77
CA LEU A 488 6.88 -22.34 12.23
C LEU A 488 5.91 -21.17 12.05
N MET A 489 4.65 -21.45 11.70
CA MET A 489 3.60 -20.44 11.64
C MET A 489 3.29 -19.86 13.03
N LYS A 490 3.22 -20.71 14.07
CA LYS A 490 3.03 -20.26 15.45
C LYS A 490 4.21 -19.42 15.95
N GLU A 491 5.44 -19.80 15.59
CA GLU A 491 6.63 -19.03 15.92
C GLU A 491 6.62 -17.65 15.26
N ALA A 492 6.33 -17.58 13.96
CA ALA A 492 6.19 -16.32 13.23
C ALA A 492 5.11 -15.41 13.85
N ALA A 493 3.96 -15.98 14.23
CA ALA A 493 2.90 -15.24 14.91
C ALA A 493 3.32 -14.76 16.31
N ALA A 494 4.11 -15.53 17.05
CA ALA A 494 4.60 -15.15 18.38
C ALA A 494 5.61 -14.01 18.35
N GLU A 495 6.34 -13.83 17.25
CA GLU A 495 7.29 -12.72 17.06
C GLU A 495 6.62 -11.38 16.78
N SER A 496 5.32 -11.36 16.45
CA SER A 496 4.55 -10.18 16.05
C SER A 496 4.47 -9.05 17.10
N PHE A 497 5.07 -9.22 18.29
CA PHE A 497 5.17 -8.19 19.32
C PHE A 497 6.57 -8.11 19.92
N PRO A 498 7.30 -7.01 19.66
CA PRO A 498 7.56 -6.10 20.77
C PRO A 498 7.68 -4.60 20.38
N GLN A 499 6.89 -3.75 21.07
CA GLN A 499 7.01 -2.28 21.10
C GLN A 499 8.41 -1.73 21.48
N LYS A 500 9.34 -2.58 21.95
CA LYS A 500 10.65 -2.19 22.51
C LYS A 500 11.68 -1.72 21.47
N GLN A 501 11.57 -2.11 20.21
CA GLN A 501 12.52 -1.66 19.16
C GLN A 501 12.25 -0.20 18.70
N SER A 502 11.02 0.29 18.90
CA SER A 502 10.65 1.68 18.55
C SER A 502 11.47 2.73 19.31
N LEU A 503 11.91 2.45 20.54
CA LEU A 503 12.63 3.42 21.37
C LEU A 503 14.06 3.65 20.87
N ARG A 504 14.82 2.59 20.56
CA ARG A 504 16.18 2.70 20.01
C ARG A 504 16.16 3.42 18.66
N TYR A 505 15.20 3.07 17.81
CA TYR A 505 15.02 3.70 16.52
C TYR A 505 14.67 5.19 16.65
N ARG A 506 13.69 5.55 17.50
CA ARG A 506 13.32 6.95 17.78
C ARG A 506 14.52 7.75 18.32
N LEU A 507 15.35 7.14 19.17
CA LEU A 507 16.58 7.77 19.66
C LEU A 507 17.57 8.02 18.51
N SER A 508 17.80 7.03 17.65
CA SER A 508 18.72 7.17 16.52
C SER A 508 18.23 8.19 15.47
N LEU A 509 16.92 8.25 15.21
CA LEU A 509 16.33 9.24 14.32
C LEU A 509 16.41 10.66 14.90
N ALA A 510 16.23 10.81 16.22
CA ALA A 510 16.43 12.07 16.91
C ALA A 510 17.90 12.52 16.84
N VAL A 511 18.84 11.60 17.07
CA VAL A 511 20.29 11.86 16.93
C VAL A 511 20.64 12.25 15.49
N PHE A 512 20.09 11.57 14.49
CA PHE A 512 20.29 11.93 13.07
C PHE A 512 19.72 13.31 12.74
N SER A 513 18.51 13.61 13.20
CA SER A 513 17.89 14.92 13.00
C SER A 513 18.75 16.03 13.60
N VAL A 514 19.34 15.78 14.78
CA VAL A 514 20.32 16.68 15.41
C VAL A 514 21.60 16.76 14.57
N LEU A 515 22.16 15.65 14.10
CA LEU A 515 23.38 15.64 13.28
C LEU A 515 23.20 16.35 11.94
N VAL A 516 22.07 16.15 11.26
CA VAL A 516 21.72 16.83 10.00
C VAL A 516 21.50 18.32 10.26
N ALA A 517 20.83 18.70 11.34
CA ALA A 517 20.66 20.10 11.72
C ALA A 517 22.01 20.77 12.07
N LEU A 518 22.97 20.01 12.61
CA LEU A 518 24.32 20.48 12.93
C LEU A 518 25.28 20.43 11.73
N LEU A 519 24.97 19.70 10.66
CA LEU A 519 25.85 19.54 9.49
C LEU A 519 26.16 20.89 8.81
N PRO A 520 25.21 21.82 8.58
CA PRO A 520 25.51 23.15 8.07
C PRO A 520 26.39 23.99 9.02
N LEU A 521 26.22 23.81 10.34
CA LEU A 521 27.05 24.47 11.36
C LEU A 521 28.50 23.96 11.30
N LEU A 522 28.69 22.64 11.23
CA LEU A 522 30.02 22.01 11.11
C LEU A 522 30.72 22.36 9.78
N ILE A 523 29.96 22.46 8.68
CA ILE A 523 30.48 22.92 7.38
C ILE A 523 30.92 24.38 7.46
N ARG A 524 30.18 25.24 8.17
CA ARG A 524 30.57 26.65 8.39
C ARG A 524 31.84 26.78 9.24
N PHE A 525 32.05 25.92 10.24
CA PHE A 525 33.27 25.95 11.06
C PHE A 525 34.53 25.47 10.33
N LYS A 526 34.41 24.62 9.30
CA LYS A 526 35.55 24.18 8.47
C LYS A 526 36.09 25.24 7.50
N VAL A 527 35.40 26.36 7.32
CA VAL A 527 35.87 27.49 6.48
C VAL A 527 36.88 28.39 7.23
N ILE A 528 37.09 28.17 8.54
CA ILE A 528 38.14 28.84 9.31
C ILE A 528 39.37 27.92 9.39
N VAL A 529 39.97 27.60 8.26
CA VAL A 529 41.38 27.21 8.23
C VAL A 529 42.15 28.52 8.04
N PRO A 530 42.93 29.00 9.03
CA PRO A 530 43.74 30.18 8.84
C PRO A 530 44.71 29.89 7.68
N SER A 531 44.58 30.68 6.61
CA SER A 531 45.52 30.69 5.50
C SER A 531 46.94 30.80 6.09
N LYS A 532 47.82 29.86 5.73
CA LYS A 532 49.25 29.94 6.08
C LYS A 532 49.75 31.37 5.82
N PRO A 533 50.46 32.00 6.77
CA PRO A 533 51.04 33.31 6.53
C PRO A 533 51.99 33.21 5.33
N LYS A 534 51.78 34.08 4.33
CA LYS A 534 52.74 34.25 3.23
C LYS A 534 54.04 34.79 3.84
N ALA A 535 55.12 34.02 3.73
CA ALA A 535 56.46 34.50 4.02
C ALA A 535 56.84 35.57 2.97
N TYR A 536 57.26 36.74 3.46
CA TYR A 536 57.92 37.80 2.69
C TYR A 536 59.42 37.55 2.62
#